data_AF-A0A1A2UWM2-F1
#
_entry.id   AF-A0A1A2UWM2-F1
#
_cell.length_a   1.000
_cell.length_b   1.000
_cell.length_c   1.000
_cell.angle_alpha   90.00
_cell.angle_beta   90.00
_cell.angle_gamma   90.00
#
_symmetry.space_group_name_H-M   'P 1'
#
loop_
_entity.id
_entity.type
_entity.pdbx_description
1 polymer ?
#
loop_
_entity_poly.entity_id
_entity_poly.type
_entity_poly.pdbx_seq_one_letter_code
_entity_poly.pdbx_strand_id
1 'polypeptide(L)'
;MPDDNEIRIRIAAEKLVGQICAAHEIVDSPRTFANEELRRVVMDWFGHVEPYVPDTDDWRSMPLRLAHDQGSDWYIELGPYDLDRAGIELLRRAIAAYDQATGR
;
A
#
# COMPACT_ATOMS: atom_id res chain seq x y z
N MET A 1 -24.90 -16.51 -20.56
CA MET A 1 -24.67 -15.84 -19.27
C MET A 1 -23.22 -16.07 -18.91
N PRO A 2 -22.47 -15.05 -18.45
CA PRO A 2 -21.12 -15.28 -17.96
C PRO A 2 -21.16 -16.27 -16.81
N ASP A 3 -20.19 -17.18 -16.76
CA ASP A 3 -20.14 -18.15 -15.68
C ASP A 3 -19.72 -17.47 -14.36
N ASP A 4 -20.13 -18.02 -13.22
CA ASP A 4 -19.85 -17.44 -11.90
C ASP A 4 -18.35 -17.30 -11.61
N ASN A 5 -17.50 -18.11 -12.25
CA ASN A 5 -16.05 -18.08 -12.10
C ASN A 5 -15.45 -16.92 -12.91
N GLU A 6 -15.94 -16.68 -14.12
CA GLU A 6 -15.58 -15.58 -15.00
C GLU A 6 -15.93 -14.22 -14.36
N ILE A 7 -17.08 -14.14 -13.68
CA ILE A 7 -17.47 -12.95 -12.90
C ILE A 7 -16.50 -12.70 -11.74
N ARG A 8 -16.12 -13.75 -10.99
CA ARG A 8 -15.17 -13.63 -9.86
C ARG A 8 -13.78 -13.22 -10.33
N ILE A 9 -13.30 -13.83 -11.42
CA ILE A 9 -12.01 -13.50 -12.03
C ILE A 9 -12.00 -12.04 -12.48
N ARG A 10 -13.07 -11.56 -13.13
CA ARG A 10 -13.18 -10.16 -13.55
C ARG A 10 -13.14 -9.20 -12.36
N ILE A 11 -13.91 -9.45 -11.31
CA ILE A 11 -13.93 -8.60 -10.10
C ILE A 11 -12.56 -8.60 -9.40
N ALA A 12 -11.89 -9.75 -9.33
CA ALA A 12 -10.55 -9.84 -8.74
C ALA A 12 -9.51 -9.10 -9.59
N ALA A 13 -9.59 -9.21 -10.92
CA ALA A 13 -8.71 -8.52 -11.85
C ALA A 13 -8.92 -6.99 -11.80
N GLU A 14 -10.17 -6.52 -11.76
CA GLU A 14 -10.49 -5.10 -11.61
C GLU A 14 -9.95 -4.52 -10.30
N LYS A 15 -10.05 -5.27 -9.19
CA LYS A 15 -9.45 -4.88 -7.91
C LYS A 15 -7.92 -4.84 -7.96
N LEU A 16 -7.29 -5.83 -8.60
CA LEU A 16 -5.84 -5.87 -8.74
C LEU A 16 -5.33 -4.73 -9.64
N VAL A 17 -6.05 -4.43 -10.73
CA VAL A 17 -5.74 -3.29 -11.61
C VAL A 17 -5.89 -1.97 -10.88
N GLY A 18 -6.92 -1.80 -10.04
CA GLY A 18 -7.08 -0.62 -9.17
C GLY A 18 -6.01 -0.49 -8.08
N GLN A 19 -5.32 -1.59 -7.74
CA GLN A 19 -4.15 -1.52 -6.87
C GLN A 19 -2.89 -1.11 -7.66
N ILE A 20 -2.80 -1.41 -8.95
CA ILE A 20 -1.67 -1.01 -9.79
C ILE A 20 -1.82 0.46 -10.23
N CYS A 21 -2.99 0.85 -10.72
CA CYS A 21 -3.27 2.23 -11.11
C CYS A 21 -4.09 2.91 -10.02
N ALA A 22 -3.64 4.06 -9.52
CA ALA A 22 -4.39 4.83 -8.52
C ALA A 22 -5.83 5.10 -8.99
N ALA A 23 -6.82 4.65 -8.22
CA ALA A 23 -8.23 4.92 -8.52
C ALA A 23 -8.69 6.29 -7.98
N HIS A 24 -7.93 6.87 -7.05
CA HIS A 24 -8.24 8.12 -6.36
C HIS A 24 -7.05 9.10 -6.38
N GLU A 25 -7.23 10.27 -5.76
CA GLU A 25 -6.16 11.26 -5.65
C GLU A 25 -4.97 10.66 -4.87
N ILE A 26 -3.79 10.74 -5.49
CA ILE A 26 -2.56 10.21 -4.90
C ILE A 26 -2.11 11.10 -3.75
N VAL A 27 -1.90 10.49 -2.59
CA VAL A 27 -1.32 11.15 -1.42
C VAL A 27 0.02 10.51 -1.12
N ASP A 28 1.09 11.28 -1.30
CA ASP A 28 2.45 10.81 -1.16
C ASP A 28 3.38 11.91 -0.65
N SER A 29 4.45 11.53 0.04
CA SER A 29 5.51 12.46 0.45
C SER A 29 6.54 12.63 -0.67
N PRO A 30 7.03 13.86 -0.94
CA PRO A 30 8.07 14.10 -1.93
C PRO A 30 9.43 13.50 -1.53
N ARG A 31 9.63 13.20 -0.25
CA ARG A 31 10.84 12.55 0.31
C ARG A 31 12.16 13.24 -0.07
N THR A 32 12.14 14.55 -0.23
CA THR A 32 13.30 15.36 -0.67
C THR A 32 14.55 15.06 0.14
N PHE A 33 14.49 15.14 1.48
CA PHE A 33 15.64 14.86 2.35
C PHE A 33 16.15 13.41 2.22
N ALA A 34 15.25 12.42 2.19
CA ALA A 34 15.66 11.02 2.05
C ALA A 34 16.33 10.75 0.70
N ASN A 35 15.84 11.38 -0.38
CA ASN A 35 16.41 11.27 -1.72
C ASN A 35 17.78 11.97 -1.81
N GLU A 36 17.90 13.18 -1.27
CA GLU A 36 19.09 14.03 -1.42
C GLU A 36 20.21 13.66 -0.44
N GLU A 37 19.87 13.37 0.81
CA GLU A 37 20.85 13.21 1.90
C GLU A 37 21.07 11.75 2.31
N LEU A 38 20.00 10.93 2.32
CA LEU A 38 20.07 9.55 2.83
C LEU A 38 20.25 8.49 1.72
N ARG A 39 20.37 8.94 0.46
CA ARG A 39 20.50 8.07 -0.73
C ARG A 39 19.43 6.99 -0.79
N ARG A 40 18.19 7.39 -0.54
CA ARG A 40 17.03 6.52 -0.62
C ARG A 40 16.94 5.81 -1.97
N VAL A 41 16.62 4.52 -1.94
CA VAL A 41 16.37 3.68 -3.11
C VAL A 41 15.03 2.97 -2.92
N VAL A 42 14.16 3.04 -3.93
CA VAL A 42 12.98 2.17 -4.03
C VAL A 42 13.42 0.87 -4.69
N MET A 43 13.26 -0.22 -3.95
CA MET A 43 13.69 -1.54 -4.36
C MET A 43 12.55 -2.33 -5.00
N ASP A 44 11.32 -2.08 -4.55
CA ASP A 44 10.14 -2.67 -5.14
C ASP A 44 8.91 -1.76 -4.98
N TRP A 45 7.92 -1.96 -5.84
CA TRP A 45 6.67 -1.22 -5.85
C TRP A 45 5.50 -2.21 -5.91
N PHE A 46 4.54 -2.03 -5.00
CA PHE A 46 3.47 -3.00 -4.77
C PHE A 46 2.08 -2.49 -5.17
N GLY A 47 1.97 -1.26 -5.68
CA GLY A 47 0.69 -0.63 -6.00
C GLY A 47 0.31 0.52 -5.06
N HIS A 48 -0.99 0.62 -4.80
CA HIS A 48 -1.61 1.61 -3.94
C HIS A 48 -2.50 0.92 -2.90
N VAL A 49 -2.41 1.39 -1.67
CA VAL A 49 -3.40 1.14 -0.62
C VAL A 49 -4.39 2.29 -0.65
N GLU A 50 -5.68 1.98 -0.63
CA GLU A 50 -6.73 2.98 -0.80
C GLU A 50 -7.56 3.13 0.48
N PRO A 51 -7.10 3.93 1.46
CA PRO A 51 -7.90 4.22 2.64
C PRO A 51 -8.98 5.27 2.35
N TYR A 52 -10.13 5.09 2.99
CA TYR A 52 -11.12 6.16 3.15
C TYR A 52 -10.67 7.10 4.28
N VAL A 53 -10.73 8.41 4.03
CA VAL A 53 -10.34 9.47 4.95
C VAL A 53 -11.60 10.19 5.42
N PRO A 54 -12.08 9.92 6.66
CA PRO A 54 -13.34 10.48 7.15
C PRO A 54 -13.36 12.01 7.21
N ASP A 55 -12.23 12.64 7.53
CA ASP A 55 -12.14 14.10 7.67
C ASP A 55 -12.43 14.84 6.35
N THR A 56 -12.15 14.21 5.22
CA THR A 56 -12.41 14.76 3.87
C THR A 56 -13.55 14.07 3.15
N ASP A 57 -14.20 13.08 3.78
CA ASP A 57 -15.24 12.23 3.19
C ASP A 57 -14.85 11.67 1.81
N ASP A 58 -13.61 11.21 1.67
CA ASP A 58 -13.08 10.77 0.37
C ASP A 58 -12.04 9.66 0.49
N TRP A 59 -11.85 8.92 -0.59
CA TRP A 59 -10.82 7.90 -0.72
C TRP A 59 -9.52 8.50 -1.26
N ARG A 60 -8.38 7.97 -0.81
CA ARG A 60 -7.05 8.39 -1.27
C ARG A 60 -6.26 7.20 -1.76
N SER A 61 -5.39 7.38 -2.74
CA SER A 61 -4.48 6.31 -3.19
C SER A 61 -3.07 6.58 -2.62
N MET A 62 -2.59 5.68 -1.77
CA MET A 62 -1.27 5.77 -1.13
C MET A 62 -0.31 4.74 -1.73
N PRO A 63 0.72 5.16 -2.48
CA PRO A 63 1.70 4.25 -3.04
C PRO A 63 2.36 3.36 -1.97
N LEU A 64 2.48 2.07 -2.24
CA LEU A 64 3.11 1.09 -1.36
C LEU A 64 4.44 0.63 -1.96
N ARG A 65 5.55 0.90 -1.27
CA ARG A 65 6.91 0.63 -1.78
C ARG A 65 7.80 -0.01 -0.73
N LEU A 66 8.72 -0.88 -1.17
CA LEU A 66 9.87 -1.30 -0.37
C LEU A 66 11.01 -0.33 -0.65
N ALA A 67 11.48 0.34 0.39
CA ALA A 67 12.56 1.30 0.29
C ALA A 67 13.71 0.93 1.23
N HIS A 68 14.89 1.45 0.88
CA HIS A 68 16.06 1.42 1.73
C HIS A 68 16.76 2.78 1.70
N ASP A 69 17.23 3.26 2.84
CA ASP A 69 18.12 4.41 2.92
C ASP A 69 19.19 4.26 4.02
N GLN A 70 20.16 5.16 4.05
CA GLN A 70 21.30 5.08 4.98
C GLN A 70 20.93 5.34 6.45
N GLY A 71 19.80 5.98 6.73
CA GLY A 71 19.37 6.32 8.08
C GLY A 71 18.47 5.24 8.71
N SER A 72 17.65 4.58 7.89
CA SER A 72 16.58 3.69 8.34
C SER A 72 16.74 2.23 7.89
N ASP A 73 17.81 1.90 7.17
CA ASP A 73 17.99 0.58 6.54
C ASP A 73 16.75 0.23 5.70
N TRP A 74 16.09 -0.91 5.89
CA TRP A 74 14.90 -1.33 5.14
C TRP A 74 13.58 -0.93 5.81
N TYR A 75 12.65 -0.36 5.03
CA TYR A 75 11.31 0.01 5.49
C TYR A 75 10.29 -0.03 4.35
N ILE A 76 9.00 0.01 4.72
CA ILE A 76 7.90 0.16 3.77
C ILE A 76 7.42 1.60 3.78
N GLU A 77 7.17 2.12 2.60
CA GLU A 77 6.48 3.39 2.42
C GLU A 77 5.03 3.14 2.11
N LEU A 78 4.15 3.85 2.80
CA LEU A 78 2.72 3.87 2.59
C LEU A 78 2.29 5.33 2.37
N GLY A 79 2.28 5.76 1.11
CA GLY A 79 2.05 7.15 0.75
C GLY A 79 3.00 8.07 1.53
N PRO A 80 2.52 9.01 2.36
CA PRO A 80 3.39 9.91 3.09
C PRO A 80 4.05 9.30 4.35
N TYR A 81 3.72 8.07 4.71
CA TYR A 81 4.18 7.43 5.94
C TYR A 81 5.27 6.39 5.67
N ASP A 82 6.18 6.23 6.63
CA ASP A 82 7.21 5.21 6.61
C ASP A 82 6.97 4.23 7.77
N LEU A 83 7.04 2.94 7.47
CA LEU A 83 6.75 1.83 8.37
C LEU A 83 8.02 1.01 8.55
N ASP A 84 8.58 1.10 9.75
CA ASP A 84 9.77 0.35 10.13
C ASP A 84 9.43 -1.11 10.48
N ARG A 85 10.46 -1.85 10.89
CA ARG A 85 10.32 -3.26 11.29
C ARG A 85 9.24 -3.49 12.35
N ALA A 86 9.12 -2.61 13.35
CA ALA A 86 8.14 -2.79 14.43
C ALA A 86 6.72 -2.59 13.91
N GLY A 87 6.50 -1.57 13.07
CA GLY A 87 5.24 -1.33 12.38
C GLY A 87 4.84 -2.54 11.51
N ILE A 88 5.78 -3.10 10.75
CA ILE A 88 5.51 -4.27 9.90
C ILE A 88 5.11 -5.51 10.72
N GLU A 89 5.77 -5.79 11.83
CA GLU A 89 5.38 -6.92 12.69
C GLU A 89 4.00 -6.72 13.34
N LEU A 90 3.62 -5.48 13.62
CA LEU A 90 2.26 -5.17 14.07
C LEU A 90 1.23 -5.41 12.96
N LEU A 91 1.50 -4.92 11.74
CA LEU A 91 0.61 -5.09 10.60
C LEU A 91 0.43 -6.56 10.22
N ARG A 92 1.50 -7.37 10.24
CA ARG A 92 1.41 -8.82 10.00
C ARG A 92 0.44 -9.50 10.96
N ARG A 93 0.51 -9.16 12.25
CA ARG A 93 -0.42 -9.70 13.26
C ARG A 93 -1.85 -9.21 13.05
N ALA A 94 -2.03 -7.94 12.69
CA ALA A 94 -3.35 -7.37 12.42
C ALA A 94 -4.01 -8.02 11.19
N ILE A 95 -3.26 -8.24 10.11
CA ILE A 95 -3.72 -8.93 8.90
C ILE A 95 -4.11 -10.37 9.25
N ALA A 96 -3.26 -11.10 9.98
CA ALA A 96 -3.58 -12.48 10.40
C ALA A 96 -4.87 -12.55 11.22
N ALA A 97 -5.10 -11.59 12.13
CA ALA A 97 -6.33 -11.51 12.91
C ALA A 97 -7.55 -11.18 12.02
N TYR A 98 -7.39 -10.32 11.01
CA TYR A 98 -8.44 -10.00 10.04
C TYR A 98 -8.82 -11.22 9.19
N ASP A 99 -7.84 -11.96 8.69
CA ASP A 99 -8.07 -13.15 7.86
C ASP A 99 -8.83 -14.22 8.67
N GLN A 100 -8.43 -14.44 9.93
CA GLN A 100 -9.15 -15.31 10.85
C GLN A 100 -10.61 -14.86 11.08
N ALA A 101 -10.84 -13.56 11.24
CA ALA A 101 -12.18 -13.01 11.46
C ALA A 101 -13.08 -13.08 10.20
N THR A 102 -12.47 -13.07 9.01
CA THR A 102 -13.20 -13.05 7.73
C THR A 102 -13.24 -14.39 6.99
N GLY A 103 -12.59 -15.42 7.54
CA GLY A 103 -12.57 -16.76 6.97
C GLY A 103 -11.70 -16.89 5.71
N ARG A 104 -10.60 -16.14 5.66
CA ARG A 104 -9.57 -16.25 4.61
C ARG A 104 -8.38 -17.09 5.06
#